data_AF-F2HHH8-F1
#
_entry.id   AF-F2HHH8-F1
#
_cell.length_a   1.000
_cell.length_b   1.000
_cell.length_c   1.000
_cell.angle_alpha   90.00
_cell.angle_beta   90.00
_cell.angle_gamma   90.00
#
_symmetry.space_group_name_H-M   'P 1'
#
loop_
_entity.id
_entity.type
_entity.pdbx_description
1 polymer ?
#
loop_
_entity_poly.entity_id
_entity_poly.type
_entity_poly.pdbx_seq_one_letter_code
_entity_poly.pdbx_strand_id
1 'polypeptide(L)'
;MKIVKNYKYLKFCKKKINEVYSTEISEYNKIQIFNNDQLTRYGYYRRCDFKKDKIKKIITMCNPLLKNINSSDPLIIGLKCLLKSFVGELIEVCRKVMYEKKDSTQWNNSPVQPIHLNEVLARFFETKNELRLFF
;
A
#
# COMPACT_ATOMS: atom_id res chain seq x y z
N MET A 1 39.80 -21.85 -0.26
CA MET A 1 38.43 -22.16 -0.73
C MET A 1 37.96 -21.04 -1.67
N LYS A 2 38.11 -21.20 -2.99
CA LYS A 2 37.71 -20.17 -3.97
C LYS A 2 36.19 -20.20 -4.09
N ILE A 3 35.53 -19.09 -3.72
CA ILE A 3 34.11 -18.87 -3.97
C ILE A 3 33.94 -18.73 -5.49
N VAL A 4 33.67 -19.83 -6.19
CA VAL A 4 33.24 -19.78 -7.59
C VAL A 4 31.81 -19.23 -7.57
N LYS A 5 31.69 -17.90 -7.60
CA LYS A 5 30.38 -17.25 -7.75
C LYS A 5 29.79 -17.73 -9.07
N ASN A 6 28.73 -18.52 -8.98
CA ASN A 6 28.02 -19.08 -10.12
C ASN A 6 27.62 -17.92 -11.06
N TYR A 7 28.19 -17.88 -12.27
CA TYR A 7 28.03 -16.77 -13.22
C TYR A 7 26.56 -16.48 -13.54
N LYS A 8 25.71 -17.51 -13.51
CA LYS A 8 24.25 -17.40 -13.67
C LYS A 8 23.60 -16.59 -12.54
N TYR A 9 24.02 -16.82 -11.29
CA TYR A 9 23.54 -16.06 -10.13
C TYR A 9 23.97 -14.59 -10.19
N LEU A 10 25.23 -14.33 -10.56
CA LEU A 10 25.73 -12.96 -10.76
C LEU A 10 24.96 -12.20 -11.85
N LYS A 11 24.64 -12.86 -12.97
CA LYS A 11 23.85 -12.28 -14.05
C LYS A 11 22.41 -11.98 -13.62
N PHE A 12 21.80 -12.88 -12.84
CA PHE A 12 20.47 -12.68 -12.26
C PHE A 12 20.45 -11.48 -11.28
N CYS A 13 21.42 -11.41 -10.37
CA CYS A 13 21.53 -10.26 -9.44
C CYS A 13 21.72 -8.94 -10.21
N LYS A 14 22.58 -8.89 -11.22
CA LYS A 14 22.76 -7.69 -12.07
C LYS A 14 21.46 -7.29 -12.77
N LYS A 15 20.71 -8.25 -13.32
CA LYS A 15 19.41 -7.98 -13.94
C LYS A 15 18.42 -7.40 -12.93
N LYS A 16 18.32 -8.01 -11.74
CA LYS A 16 17.43 -7.55 -10.67
C LYS A 16 17.80 -6.15 -10.16
N ILE A 17 19.10 -5.85 -10.04
CA ILE A 17 19.59 -4.51 -9.67
C ILE A 17 19.17 -3.48 -10.73
N ASN A 18 19.32 -3.80 -12.02
CA ASN A 18 18.93 -2.90 -13.10
C ASN A 18 17.41 -2.65 -13.12
N GLU A 19 16.60 -3.67 -12.82
CA GLU A 19 15.14 -3.53 -12.69
C GLU A 19 14.75 -2.65 -11.48
N VAL A 20 15.44 -2.79 -10.35
CA VAL A 20 15.23 -1.90 -9.19
C VAL A 20 15.60 -0.45 -9.56
N TYR A 21 16.73 -0.24 -10.22
CA TYR A 21 17.15 1.10 -10.61
C TYR A 21 16.19 1.77 -11.61
N SER A 22 15.68 1.02 -12.59
CA SER A 22 14.72 1.55 -13.56
C SER A 22 13.38 1.91 -12.91
N THR A 23 12.94 1.13 -11.92
CA THR A 23 11.72 1.43 -11.15
C THR A 23 11.91 2.66 -10.27
N GLU A 24 13.05 2.80 -9.58
CA GLU A 24 13.38 3.99 -8.79
C GLU A 24 13.39 5.27 -9.64
N ILE A 25 13.98 5.23 -10.84
CA ILE A 25 13.95 6.36 -11.78
C ILE A 25 12.51 6.69 -12.19
N SER A 26 11.70 5.68 -12.50
CA SER A 26 10.30 5.88 -12.90
C SER A 26 9.50 6.55 -11.79
N GLU A 27 9.64 6.09 -10.55
CA GLU A 27 8.98 6.68 -9.38
C GLU A 27 9.45 8.12 -9.12
N TYR A 28 10.74 8.39 -9.26
CA TYR A 28 11.27 9.74 -9.14
C TYR A 28 10.67 10.69 -10.20
N ASN A 29 10.63 10.26 -11.46
CA ASN A 29 10.06 11.05 -12.55
C ASN A 29 8.57 11.37 -12.34
N LYS A 30 7.80 10.45 -11.73
CA LYS A 30 6.39 10.72 -11.39
C LYS A 30 6.27 11.84 -10.35
N ILE A 31 7.13 11.83 -9.33
CA ILE A 31 7.13 12.84 -8.26
C ILE A 31 7.58 14.21 -8.78
N GLN A 32 8.49 14.26 -9.76
CA GLN A 32 8.96 15.52 -10.35
C GLN A 32 7.85 16.35 -11.02
N ILE A 33 6.77 15.71 -11.48
CA ILE A 33 5.65 16.39 -12.17
C ILE A 33 4.64 16.97 -11.16
N PHE A 34 4.81 16.71 -9.86
CA PHE A 34 3.87 17.15 -8.84
C PHE A 34 3.88 18.67 -8.66
N ASN A 35 2.70 19.25 -8.50
CA ASN A 35 2.57 20.62 -8.02
C ASN A 35 2.91 20.71 -6.51
N ASN A 36 3.05 21.93 -5.99
CA ASN A 36 3.45 22.15 -4.59
C ASN A 36 2.52 21.49 -3.57
N ASP A 37 1.21 21.51 -3.81
CA ASP A 37 0.23 20.89 -2.91
C ASP A 37 0.28 19.35 -2.98
N GLN A 38 0.53 18.79 -4.16
CA GLN A 38 0.73 17.36 -4.38
C GLN A 38 2.00 16.89 -3.67
N LEU A 39 3.09 17.64 -3.80
CA LEU A 39 4.36 17.35 -3.16
C LEU A 39 4.25 17.38 -1.63
N THR A 40 3.53 18.37 -1.11
CA THR A 40 3.26 18.51 0.33
C THR A 40 2.45 17.31 0.85
N ARG A 41 1.36 16.93 0.17
CA ARG A 41 0.53 15.77 0.52
C ARG A 41 1.30 14.45 0.41
N TYR A 42 2.10 14.28 -0.63
CA TYR A 42 3.00 13.14 -0.78
C TYR A 42 4.02 13.06 0.37
N GLY A 43 4.61 14.20 0.76
CA GLY A 43 5.53 14.28 1.89
C GLY A 43 4.88 13.83 3.21
N TYR A 44 3.65 14.27 3.47
CA TYR A 44 2.89 13.81 4.65
C TYR A 44 2.62 12.31 4.59
N TYR A 45 2.15 11.79 3.46
CA TYR A 45 1.89 10.36 3.30
C TYR A 45 3.18 9.52 3.44
N ARG A 46 4.31 9.95 2.88
CA ARG A 46 5.58 9.23 3.00
C ARG A 46 6.05 9.13 4.46
N ARG A 47 5.92 10.22 5.21
CA ARG A 47 6.37 10.30 6.61
C ARG A 47 5.38 9.72 7.63
N CYS A 48 4.11 9.57 7.25
CA CYS A 48 3.11 9.03 8.16
C CYS A 48 3.39 7.55 8.44
N ASP A 49 3.05 7.10 9.64
CA ASP A 49 3.28 5.72 10.06
C ASP A 49 2.22 5.34 11.10
N PHE A 50 1.80 4.07 11.12
CA PHE A 50 0.88 3.61 12.17
C PHE A 50 1.64 3.36 13.47
N LYS A 51 1.07 3.82 14.58
CA LYS A 51 1.63 3.59 15.92
C LYS A 51 1.58 2.09 16.26
N LYS A 52 2.72 1.52 16.63
CA LYS A 52 2.87 0.10 16.99
C LYS A 52 1.86 -0.34 18.05
N ASP A 53 1.61 0.49 19.06
CA ASP A 53 0.68 0.18 20.15
C ASP A 53 -0.78 0.12 19.69
N LYS A 54 -1.17 0.94 18.70
CA LYS A 54 -2.52 0.89 18.12
C LYS A 54 -2.71 -0.42 17.34
N ILE A 55 -1.71 -0.80 16.55
CA ILE A 55 -1.72 -2.06 15.80
C ILE A 55 -1.78 -3.25 16.76
N LYS A 56 -0.94 -3.25 17.81
CA LYS A 56 -1.00 -4.25 18.88
C LYS A 56 -2.40 -4.37 19.47
N LYS A 57 -3.03 -3.25 19.82
CA LYS A 57 -4.39 -3.23 20.39
C LYS A 57 -5.41 -3.89 19.44
N ILE A 58 -5.36 -3.59 18.14
CA ILE A 58 -6.24 -4.20 17.14
C ILE A 58 -5.98 -5.71 17.03
N ILE A 59 -4.71 -6.13 16.99
CA ILE A 59 -4.36 -7.55 16.91
C ILE A 59 -4.88 -8.31 18.13
N THR A 60 -4.64 -7.79 19.33
CA THR A 60 -5.13 -8.42 20.57
C THR A 60 -6.66 -8.44 20.64
N MET A 61 -7.33 -7.41 20.08
CA MET A 61 -8.79 -7.39 19.99
C MET A 61 -9.32 -8.46 19.03
N CYS A 62 -8.67 -8.68 17.89
CA CYS A 62 -9.07 -9.70 16.92
C CYS A 62 -8.70 -11.12 17.36
N ASN A 63 -7.56 -11.29 18.05
CA ASN A 63 -7.09 -12.57 18.54
C ASN A 63 -6.53 -12.44 19.97
N PRO A 64 -7.32 -12.79 21.00
CA PRO A 64 -6.92 -12.70 22.40
C PRO A 64 -5.66 -13.49 22.77
N LEU A 65 -5.30 -14.53 22.01
CA LEU A 65 -4.10 -15.34 22.26
C LEU A 65 -2.81 -14.54 22.04
N LEU A 66 -2.86 -13.45 21.28
CA LEU A 66 -1.72 -12.57 20.99
C LEU A 66 -1.58 -11.42 22.00
N LYS A 67 -2.23 -11.48 23.16
CA LYS A 67 -2.18 -10.41 24.19
C LYS A 67 -0.76 -10.05 24.65
N ASN A 68 0.12 -11.04 24.73
CA ASN A 68 1.48 -10.88 25.24
C ASN A 68 2.51 -10.51 24.16
N ILE A 69 2.07 -10.21 22.93
CA ILE A 69 2.99 -9.87 21.84
C ILE A 69 3.74 -8.56 22.14
N ASN A 70 5.06 -8.54 21.92
CA ASN A 70 5.87 -7.34 22.13
C ASN A 70 5.66 -6.34 21.00
N SER A 71 5.75 -5.03 21.29
CA SER A 71 5.58 -3.99 20.25
C SER A 71 6.68 -4.01 19.17
N SER A 72 7.83 -4.62 19.48
CA SER A 72 8.96 -4.86 18.58
C SER A 72 8.82 -6.12 17.73
N ASP A 73 7.75 -6.91 17.92
CA ASP A 73 7.57 -8.16 17.21
C ASP A 73 7.51 -7.96 15.69
N PRO A 74 8.24 -8.77 14.89
CA PRO A 74 8.21 -8.72 13.43
C PRO A 74 6.78 -8.78 12.85
N LEU A 75 5.85 -9.46 13.51
CA LEU A 75 4.45 -9.53 13.10
C LEU A 75 3.78 -8.15 13.08
N ILE A 76 4.01 -7.33 14.11
CA ILE A 76 3.45 -5.98 14.20
C ILE A 76 4.05 -5.09 13.10
N ILE A 77 5.34 -5.24 12.83
CA ILE A 77 6.02 -4.49 11.76
C ILE A 77 5.45 -4.89 10.40
N GLY A 78 5.30 -6.19 10.14
CA GLY A 78 4.71 -6.71 8.92
C GLY A 78 3.28 -6.23 8.71
N LEU A 79 2.44 -6.30 9.75
CA LEU A 79 1.05 -5.81 9.70
C LEU A 79 0.98 -4.29 9.49
N LYS A 80 1.89 -3.52 10.07
CA LYS A 80 2.00 -2.08 9.81
C LYS A 80 2.24 -1.79 8.33
N CYS A 81 3.20 -2.50 7.72
CA CYS A 81 3.52 -2.33 6.31
C CYS A 81 2.36 -2.76 5.40
N LEU A 82 1.74 -3.90 5.71
CA LEU A 82 0.58 -4.40 4.97
C LEU A 82 -0.59 -3.41 5.03
N LEU A 83 -0.90 -2.89 6.22
CA LEU A 83 -1.97 -1.90 6.39
C LEU A 83 -1.69 -0.63 5.60
N LYS A 84 -0.43 -0.18 5.55
CA LYS A 84 -0.06 1.00 4.77
C LYS A 84 -0.22 0.79 3.26
N SER A 85 0.20 -0.37 2.74
CA SER A 85 -0.05 -0.73 1.33
C SER A 85 -1.54 -0.78 1.04
N PHE A 86 -2.29 -1.48 1.89
CA PHE A 86 -3.74 -1.65 1.73
C PHE A 86 -4.50 -0.32 1.70
N VAL A 87 -4.22 0.59 2.63
CA VAL A 87 -4.88 1.91 2.64
C VAL A 87 -4.51 2.74 1.41
N GLY A 88 -3.26 2.66 0.96
CA GLY A 88 -2.82 3.33 -0.27
C GLY A 88 -3.59 2.84 -1.50
N GLU A 89 -3.62 1.52 -1.69
CA GLU A 89 -4.35 0.86 -2.78
C GLU A 89 -5.85 1.17 -2.72
N LEU A 90 -6.45 1.09 -1.54
CA LEU A 90 -7.88 1.37 -1.34
C LEU A 90 -8.25 2.79 -1.79
N ILE A 91 -7.45 3.79 -1.41
CA ILE A 91 -7.69 5.19 -1.80
C ILE A 91 -7.45 5.40 -3.30
N GLU A 92 -6.48 4.71 -3.90
CA GLU A 92 -6.26 4.76 -5.35
C GLU A 92 -7.47 4.22 -6.12
N VAL A 93 -8.04 3.10 -5.68
CA VAL A 93 -9.26 2.54 -6.28
C VAL A 93 -10.45 3.48 -6.04
N CYS A 94 -10.58 4.08 -4.84
CA CYS A 94 -11.62 5.08 -4.58
C CYS A 94 -11.53 6.27 -5.54
N ARG A 95 -10.31 6.72 -5.86
CA ARG A 95 -10.08 7.78 -6.83
C ARG A 95 -10.48 7.37 -8.24
N LYS A 96 -10.24 6.10 -8.61
CA LYS A 96 -10.72 5.55 -9.89
C LYS A 96 -12.24 5.56 -9.98
N VAL A 97 -12.93 5.13 -8.91
CA VAL A 97 -14.41 5.19 -8.82
C VAL A 97 -14.94 6.61 -8.92
N MET A 98 -14.30 7.57 -8.23
CA MET A 98 -14.67 8.99 -8.32
C MET A 98 -14.59 9.49 -9.77
N TYR A 99 -13.52 9.12 -10.49
CA TYR A 99 -13.37 9.45 -11.91
C TYR A 99 -14.44 8.78 -12.79
N GLU A 100 -14.74 7.49 -12.56
CA GLU A 100 -15.79 6.75 -13.26
C GLU A 100 -17.19 7.37 -13.09
N LYS A 101 -17.51 7.82 -11.87
CA LYS A 101 -18.77 8.49 -11.54
C LYS A 101 -18.83 9.93 -12.07
N LYS A 102 -17.75 10.44 -12.69
CA LYS A 102 -17.58 11.85 -13.06
C LYS A 102 -17.80 12.80 -11.88
N ASP A 103 -17.62 12.29 -10.66
CA ASP A 103 -17.77 13.07 -9.44
C ASP A 103 -16.56 13.99 -9.31
N SER A 104 -16.83 15.26 -8.98
CA SER A 104 -15.85 16.32 -8.68
C SER A 104 -14.43 16.06 -9.22
N THR A 105 -14.23 16.36 -10.50
CA THR A 105 -12.97 16.13 -11.23
C THR A 105 -11.78 16.96 -10.73
N GLN A 106 -12.00 17.86 -9.76
CA GLN A 106 -11.00 18.70 -9.13
C GLN A 106 -10.74 18.24 -7.69
N TRP A 107 -9.67 17.48 -7.48
CA TRP A 107 -9.25 16.96 -6.17
C TRP A 107 -8.91 18.04 -5.13
N ASN A 108 -8.59 19.24 -5.59
CA ASN A 108 -8.41 20.44 -4.78
C ASN A 108 -9.75 20.99 -4.25
N ASN A 109 -10.88 20.69 -4.91
CA ASN A 109 -12.20 21.21 -4.52
C ASN A 109 -13.09 20.15 -3.88
N SER A 110 -12.78 18.86 -4.01
CA SER A 110 -13.54 17.80 -3.34
C SER A 110 -12.67 16.57 -3.02
N PRO A 111 -12.54 16.20 -1.73
CA PRO A 111 -11.82 14.99 -1.34
C PRO A 111 -12.62 13.73 -1.68
N VAL A 112 -11.96 12.56 -1.62
CA VAL A 112 -12.64 11.26 -1.68
C VAL A 112 -13.71 11.21 -0.59
N GLN A 113 -14.96 11.07 -1.00
CA GLN A 113 -16.11 10.99 -0.12
C GLN A 113 -16.41 9.54 0.32
N PRO A 114 -17.14 9.33 1.43
CA PRO A 114 -17.54 8.00 1.90
C PRO A 114 -18.31 7.18 0.85
N ILE A 115 -19.05 7.84 -0.06
CA ILE A 115 -19.77 7.15 -1.14
C ILE A 115 -18.84 6.38 -2.09
N HIS A 116 -17.65 6.92 -2.37
CA HIS A 116 -16.65 6.24 -3.20
C HIS A 116 -16.06 5.04 -2.46
N LEU A 117 -15.81 5.18 -1.16
CA LEU A 117 -15.30 4.10 -0.34
C LEU A 117 -16.31 2.95 -0.24
N ASN A 118 -17.59 3.27 0.01
CA ASN A 118 -18.65 2.27 0.11
C ASN A 118 -18.81 1.50 -1.21
N GLU A 119 -18.72 2.18 -2.35
CA GLU A 119 -18.73 1.55 -3.67
C GLU A 119 -17.55 0.57 -3.84
N VAL A 120 -16.33 0.99 -3.50
CA VAL A 120 -15.16 0.12 -3.60
C VAL A 120 -15.30 -1.10 -2.69
N LEU A 121 -15.80 -0.91 -1.46
CA LEU A 121 -16.05 -1.99 -0.54
C LEU A 121 -17.13 -2.94 -1.08
N ALA A 122 -18.23 -2.42 -1.62
CA ALA A 122 -19.28 -3.22 -2.24
C ALA A 122 -18.70 -4.11 -3.37
N ARG A 123 -17.97 -3.51 -4.31
CA ARG A 123 -17.27 -4.25 -5.39
C ARG A 123 -16.34 -5.32 -4.82
N PHE A 124 -15.54 -4.99 -3.80
CA PHE A 124 -14.59 -5.93 -3.20
C PHE A 124 -15.27 -7.13 -2.51
N PHE A 125 -16.44 -6.93 -1.89
CA PHE A 125 -17.21 -8.00 -1.27
C PHE A 125 -18.05 -8.80 -2.28
N GLU A 126 -18.56 -8.16 -3.34
CA GLU A 126 -19.25 -8.83 -4.45
C GLU A 126 -18.33 -9.81 -5.17
N THR A 127 -17.11 -9.39 -5.53
CA THR A 127 -16.13 -10.30 -6.16
C THR A 127 -15.80 -11.49 -5.26
N LYS A 128 -15.79 -11.30 -3.93
CA LYS A 128 -15.54 -12.40 -2.98
C LYS A 128 -16.70 -13.38 -2.87
N ASN A 129 -17.94 -12.91 -3.02
CA ASN A 129 -19.10 -13.78 -3.02
C ASN A 129 -19.15 -14.64 -4.29
N GLU A 130 -18.77 -14.07 -5.43
CA GLU A 130 -18.61 -14.84 -6.67
C GLU A 130 -17.53 -15.92 -6.51
N LEU A 131 -16.35 -15.57 -5.97
CA LEU A 131 -15.28 -16.55 -5.74
C LEU A 131 -15.65 -17.64 -4.73
N ARG A 132 -16.50 -17.35 -3.74
CA ARG A 132 -17.03 -18.37 -2.81
C ARG A 132 -18.03 -19.34 -3.44
N LEU A 133 -18.61 -19.02 -4.60
CA LEU A 133 -19.46 -19.95 -5.35
C LEU A 133 -18.64 -20.91 -6.22
N PHE A 134 -17.33 -20.65 -6.38
CA PHE A 134 -16.42 -21.46 -7.19
C PHE A 134 -15.47 -22.36 -6.35
N PHE A 135 -15.54 -22.31 -5.02
CA PHE A 135 -14.81 -23.19 -4.09
C PHE A 135 -15.78 -23.86 -3.12
#